data_AF-A0A450SHD6-F1
#
_entry.id   AF-A0A450SHD6-F1
#
_cell.length_a   1.000
_cell.length_b   1.000
_cell.length_c   1.000
_cell.angle_alpha   90.00
_cell.angle_beta   90.00
_cell.angle_gamma   90.00
#
_symmetry.space_group_name_H-M   'P 1'
#
loop_
_entity.id
_entity.type
_entity.pdbx_description
1 polymer ?
#
loop_
_entity_poly.entity_id
_entity_poly.type
_entity_poly.pdbx_seq_one_letter_code
_entity_poly.pdbx_strand_id
1 'polypeptide(L)'
;MSYSRRILATGFCMALPVIADYALAGEWGGLPPGPGREDVFVTCQICHSLKIVQQQGLSRSSWDETLTWMVEEQGMPEPVTEKRERILDYLATHFGRGG
;
A
#
# COMPACT_ATOMS: atom_id res chain seq x y z
N MET A 1 46.84 10.20 43.25
CA MET A 1 46.08 9.70 42.08
C MET A 1 45.25 10.84 41.50
N SER A 2 45.58 11.31 40.30
CA SER A 2 44.73 12.20 39.50
C SER A 2 44.90 11.78 38.04
N TYR A 3 43.90 11.09 37.50
CA TYR A 3 43.87 10.73 36.08
C TYR A 3 42.96 11.72 35.36
N SER A 4 43.58 12.62 34.60
CA SER A 4 42.90 13.57 33.73
C SER A 4 42.15 12.83 32.63
N ARG A 5 40.82 13.04 32.58
CA ARG A 5 39.97 12.64 31.46
C ARG A 5 40.33 13.47 30.22
N ARG A 6 40.84 12.82 29.18
CA ARG A 6 40.90 13.39 27.83
C ARG A 6 39.75 12.79 27.01
N ILE A 7 38.73 13.59 26.71
CA ILE A 7 37.68 13.23 25.75
C ILE A 7 38.20 13.66 24.38
N LEU A 8 38.55 12.67 23.54
CA LEU A 8 38.78 12.90 22.12
C LEU A 8 37.45 12.69 21.39
N ALA A 9 36.81 13.80 21.01
CA ALA A 9 35.64 13.79 20.13
C ALA A 9 36.11 14.06 18.70
N THR A 10 36.28 13.03 17.89
CA THR A 10 36.48 13.19 16.44
C THR A 10 35.90 12.00 15.68
N GLY A 11 34.76 12.25 15.00
CA GLY A 11 34.48 11.68 13.68
C GLY A 11 33.57 10.45 13.60
N PHE A 12 32.27 10.58 13.91
CA PHE A 12 31.27 9.65 13.36
C PHE A 12 30.66 10.30 12.10
N CYS A 13 31.17 9.91 10.93
CA CYS A 13 30.59 10.32 9.65
C CYS A 13 29.32 9.48 9.42
N MET A 14 28.15 9.96 9.85
CA MET A 14 26.86 9.39 9.45
C MET A 14 26.64 9.67 7.96
N ALA A 15 27.20 8.83 7.09
CA ALA A 15 26.66 8.69 5.75
C ALA A 15 25.40 7.82 5.85
N LEU A 16 24.23 8.45 6.00
CA LEU A 16 22.95 7.78 5.80
C LEU A 16 22.36 8.23 4.46
N PRO A 17 22.58 7.51 3.36
CA PRO A 17 21.80 7.71 2.16
C PRO A 17 20.81 6.56 1.98
N VAL A 18 19.78 6.45 2.83
CA VAL A 18 18.56 5.67 2.49
C VAL A 18 17.33 6.26 3.19
N ILE A 19 16.95 7.50 2.87
CA ILE A 19 15.62 8.02 3.25
C ILE A 19 14.72 8.35 2.06
N ALA A 20 15.01 7.80 0.88
CA ALA A 20 14.20 8.05 -0.32
C ALA A 20 12.94 7.16 -0.44
N ASP A 21 12.84 6.04 0.29
CA ASP A 21 11.71 5.11 0.14
C ASP A 21 10.48 5.44 1.01
N TYR A 22 10.63 6.22 2.09
CA TYR A 22 9.52 6.47 3.01
C TYR A 22 8.52 7.53 2.52
N ALA A 23 8.88 8.34 1.52
CA ALA A 23 8.06 9.48 1.10
C ALA A 23 6.95 9.13 0.09
N LEU A 24 6.98 7.97 -0.57
CA LEU A 24 5.94 7.61 -1.56
C LEU A 24 4.74 6.86 -0.96
N ALA A 25 4.88 6.33 0.26
CA ALA A 25 3.77 5.70 0.99
C ALA A 25 2.72 6.72 1.48
N GLY A 26 3.08 8.01 1.53
CA GLY A 26 2.25 9.07 2.13
C GLY A 26 1.09 9.57 1.27
N GLU A 27 1.17 9.49 -0.06
CA GLU A 27 0.14 10.07 -0.94
C GLU A 27 -0.93 9.05 -1.39
N TRP A 28 -0.57 7.77 -1.55
CA TRP A 28 -1.46 6.71 -2.07
C TRP A 28 -1.85 5.66 -1.01
N GLY A 29 -1.76 6.00 0.28
CA GLY A 29 -2.19 5.11 1.36
C GLY A 29 -1.44 3.77 1.43
N GLY A 30 -0.19 3.73 0.94
CA GLY A 30 0.65 2.53 0.86
C GLY A 30 0.45 1.65 -0.38
N LEU A 31 -0.36 2.08 -1.36
CA LEU A 31 -0.56 1.37 -2.61
C LEU A 31 0.69 1.47 -3.53
N PRO A 32 1.28 0.34 -4.01
CA PRO A 32 2.41 0.36 -4.95
C PRO A 32 2.11 1.14 -6.24
N PRO A 33 3.08 1.84 -6.85
CA PRO A 33 2.85 2.51 -8.13
C PRO A 33 2.48 1.51 -9.24
N GLY A 34 1.45 1.81 -10.02
CA GLY A 34 1.01 0.97 -11.14
C GLY A 34 -0.32 1.41 -11.78
N PRO A 35 -0.64 0.89 -12.98
CA PRO A 35 -1.94 1.12 -13.63
C PRO A 35 -3.10 0.62 -12.76
N GLY A 36 -4.13 1.45 -12.55
CA GLY A 36 -5.27 1.11 -11.68
C GLY A 36 -5.11 1.51 -10.21
N ARG A 37 -3.93 2.00 -9.79
CA ARG A 37 -3.70 2.48 -8.41
C ARG A 37 -4.69 3.55 -7.99
N GLU A 38 -4.94 4.53 -8.86
CA GLU A 38 -5.85 5.63 -8.55
C GLU A 38 -7.29 5.13 -8.40
N ASP A 39 -7.76 4.24 -9.28
CA ASP A 39 -9.09 3.64 -9.16
C ASP A 39 -9.25 2.89 -7.83
N VAL A 40 -8.23 2.11 -7.41
CA VAL A 40 -8.24 1.44 -6.10
C VAL A 40 -8.20 2.42 -4.94
N PHE A 41 -7.36 3.45 -5.03
CA PHE A 41 -7.24 4.47 -3.99
C PHE A 41 -8.57 5.18 -3.77
N VAL A 42 -9.23 5.66 -4.83
CA VAL A 42 -10.47 6.41 -4.70
C VAL A 42 -11.67 5.54 -4.36
N THR A 43 -11.70 4.28 -4.80
CA THR A 43 -12.84 3.37 -4.57
C THR A 43 -12.74 2.63 -3.24
N CYS A 44 -11.61 2.00 -2.95
CA CYS A 44 -11.50 1.05 -1.85
C CYS A 44 -11.26 1.70 -0.47
N GLN A 45 -11.05 3.02 -0.42
CA GLN A 45 -10.89 3.75 0.84
C GLN A 45 -12.18 4.41 1.36
N ILE A 46 -13.27 4.36 0.59
CA ILE A 46 -14.52 5.09 0.90
C ILE A 46 -15.14 4.60 2.21
N CYS A 47 -15.16 3.28 2.41
CA CYS A 47 -15.88 2.67 3.55
C CYS A 47 -14.95 2.18 4.66
N HIS A 48 -13.69 1.86 4.35
CA HIS A 48 -12.73 1.29 5.29
C HIS A 48 -11.29 1.60 4.87
N SER A 49 -10.33 1.34 5.77
CA SER A 49 -8.92 1.59 5.49
C SER A 49 -8.37 0.70 4.37
N LEU A 50 -7.53 1.26 3.50
CA LEU A 50 -6.74 0.51 2.51
C LEU A 50 -5.80 -0.53 3.15
N LYS A 51 -5.51 -0.45 4.45
CA LYS A 51 -4.75 -1.49 5.15
C LYS A 51 -5.43 -2.85 5.11
N ILE A 52 -6.77 -2.89 5.20
CA ILE A 52 -7.51 -4.15 5.09
C ILE A 52 -7.31 -4.74 3.69
N VAL A 53 -7.40 -3.91 2.64
CA VAL A 53 -7.20 -4.33 1.24
C VAL A 53 -5.81 -4.94 1.04
N GLN A 54 -4.77 -4.29 1.57
CA GLN A 54 -3.37 -4.72 1.45
C GLN A 54 -3.08 -6.08 2.11
N GLN A 55 -3.90 -6.51 3.07
CA GLN A 55 -3.67 -7.71 3.88
C GLN A 55 -4.33 -8.98 3.33
N GLN A 56 -5.17 -8.89 2.28
CA GLN A 56 -6.06 -10.01 1.91
C GLN A 56 -5.35 -11.14 1.17
N GLY A 57 -4.43 -10.85 0.26
CA GLY A 57 -3.70 -11.88 -0.50
C GLY A 57 -4.62 -12.77 -1.37
N LEU A 58 -5.68 -12.22 -1.96
CA LEU A 58 -6.70 -12.99 -2.69
C LEU A 58 -6.29 -13.21 -4.16
N SER A 59 -6.68 -14.32 -4.77
CA SER A 59 -6.57 -14.45 -6.23
C SER A 59 -7.46 -13.41 -6.92
N ARG A 60 -7.24 -13.18 -8.22
CA ARG A 60 -8.12 -12.31 -9.01
C ARG A 60 -9.59 -12.72 -8.90
N SER A 61 -9.89 -14.01 -8.99
CA SER A 61 -11.27 -14.52 -8.90
C SER A 61 -11.88 -14.25 -7.52
N SER A 62 -11.12 -14.44 -6.44
CA SER A 62 -11.60 -14.15 -5.09
C SER A 62 -11.74 -12.66 -4.82
N TRP A 63 -10.93 -11.81 -5.45
CA TRP A 63 -11.15 -10.36 -5.44
C TRP A 63 -12.45 -9.98 -6.16
N ASP A 64 -12.74 -10.60 -7.30
CA ASP A 64 -13.99 -10.36 -8.04
C ASP A 64 -15.22 -10.78 -7.23
N GLU A 65 -15.19 -11.96 -6.62
CA GLU A 65 -16.23 -12.41 -5.68
C GLU A 65 -16.40 -11.43 -4.51
N THR A 66 -15.28 -10.93 -3.96
CA THR A 66 -15.30 -9.96 -2.86
C THR A 66 -15.93 -8.63 -3.26
N LEU A 67 -15.59 -8.09 -4.44
CA LEU A 67 -16.19 -6.86 -4.93
C LEU A 67 -17.69 -7.05 -5.21
N THR A 68 -18.10 -8.18 -5.76
CA THR A 68 -19.52 -8.51 -5.94
C THR A 68 -20.25 -8.52 -4.60
N TRP A 69 -19.70 -9.21 -3.60
CA TRP A 69 -20.27 -9.22 -2.26
C TRP A 69 -20.34 -7.82 -1.63
N MET A 70 -19.32 -6.97 -1.84
CA MET A 70 -19.35 -5.58 -1.36
C MET A 70 -20.47 -4.77 -2.00
N VAL A 71 -20.76 -4.98 -3.28
CA VAL A 71 -21.88 -4.32 -3.96
C VAL A 71 -23.22 -4.84 -3.44
N GLU A 72 -23.40 -6.15 -3.45
CA GLU A 72 -24.68 -6.79 -3.16
C GLU A 72 -25.08 -6.68 -1.68
N GLU A 73 -24.11 -6.82 -0.77
CA GLU A 73 -24.38 -6.99 0.67
C GLU A 73 -23.88 -5.82 1.54
N GLN A 74 -22.90 -5.05 1.07
CA GLN A 74 -22.28 -3.96 1.85
C GLN A 74 -22.60 -2.56 1.33
N GLY A 75 -23.36 -2.45 0.24
CA GLY A 75 -23.80 -1.18 -0.33
C GLY A 75 -22.70 -0.40 -1.06
N MET A 76 -21.64 -1.07 -1.52
CA MET A 76 -20.65 -0.44 -2.42
C MET A 76 -21.33 -0.09 -3.75
N PRO A 77 -21.19 1.14 -4.28
CA PRO A 77 -21.66 1.45 -5.62
C PRO A 77 -20.96 0.58 -6.67
N GLU A 78 -21.72 -0.02 -7.60
CA GLU A 78 -21.15 -0.84 -8.68
C GLU A 78 -20.22 0.01 -9.57
N PRO A 79 -18.93 -0.36 -9.69
CA PRO A 79 -18.04 0.29 -10.63
C PRO A 79 -18.44 0.00 -12.08
N VAL A 80 -18.25 0.97 -12.98
CA VAL A 80 -18.37 0.70 -14.43
C VAL A 80 -17.39 -0.41 -14.84
N THR A 81 -17.76 -1.22 -15.84
CA THR A 81 -17.02 -2.44 -16.22
C THR A 81 -15.51 -2.22 -16.39
N GLU A 82 -15.11 -1.19 -17.15
CA GLU A 82 -13.69 -0.89 -17.38
C GLU A 82 -12.94 -0.52 -16.08
N LYS A 83 -13.60 0.21 -15.18
CA LYS A 83 -13.02 0.54 -13.86
C LYS A 83 -12.89 -0.71 -13.00
N ARG A 84 -13.91 -1.58 -13.00
CA ARG A 84 -13.88 -2.86 -12.27
C ARG A 84 -12.70 -3.72 -12.73
N GLU A 85 -12.48 -3.83 -14.04
CA GLU A 85 -11.34 -4.57 -14.60
C GLU A 85 -10.00 -4.01 -14.12
N ARG A 86 -9.81 -2.68 -14.15
CA ARG A 86 -8.57 -2.04 -13.67
C ARG A 86 -8.34 -2.24 -12.17
N ILE A 87 -9.41 -2.19 -11.37
CA ILE A 87 -9.34 -2.50 -9.93
C ILE A 87 -8.88 -3.95 -9.74
N LEU A 88 -9.52 -4.90 -10.42
CA LEU A 88 -9.17 -6.32 -10.30
C LEU A 88 -7.75 -6.60 -10.78
N ASP A 89 -7.29 -5.96 -11.86
CA ASP A 89 -5.93 -6.10 -12.41
C ASP A 89 -4.91 -5.64 -11.39
N TYR A 90 -5.13 -4.45 -10.82
CA TYR A 90 -4.24 -3.88 -9.83
C TYR A 90 -4.21 -4.72 -8.54
N LEU A 91 -5.36 -5.10 -8.00
CA LEU A 91 -5.45 -5.89 -6.77
C LEU A 91 -4.79 -7.27 -6.92
N ALA A 92 -5.00 -7.94 -8.06
CA ALA A 92 -4.37 -9.23 -8.32
C ALA A 92 -2.85 -9.11 -8.56
N THR A 93 -2.39 -8.03 -9.21
CA THR A 93 -0.96 -7.81 -9.49
C THR A 93 -0.18 -7.51 -8.23
N HIS A 94 -0.72 -6.69 -7.33
CA HIS A 94 0.03 -6.19 -6.17
C HIS A 94 -0.30 -6.91 -4.85
N PHE A 95 -1.48 -7.53 -4.75
CA PHE A 95 -1.97 -8.18 -3.53
C PHE A 95 -2.57 -9.57 -3.83
N GLY A 96 -2.14 -10.20 -4.92
CA GLY A 96 -2.56 -11.54 -5.32
C GLY A 96 -1.73 -12.65 -4.70
N ARG A 97 -2.36 -13.80 -4.40
CA ARG A 97 -1.60 -15.01 -4.05
C ARG A 97 -0.88 -15.55 -5.29
N GLY A 98 0.43 -15.33 -5.36
CA GLY A 98 1.29 -15.74 -6.49
C GLY A 98 2.02 -14.61 -7.21
N GLY A 99 1.95 -13.37 -6.69
CA GLY A 99 2.90 -12.30 -7.02
C GLY A 99 4.20 -12.43 -6.22
#